data_AF-A0A3D5M459-F1
#
_entry.id   AF-A0A3D5M459-F1
#
_cell.length_a   1.000
_cell.length_b   1.000
_cell.length_c   1.000
_cell.angle_alpha   90.00
_cell.angle_beta   90.00
_cell.angle_gamma   90.00
#
_symmetry.space_group_name_H-M   'P 1'
#
loop_
_entity.id
_entity.type
_entity.pdbx_description
1 polymer ?
#
loop_
_entity_poly.entity_id
_entity_poly.type
_entity_poly.pdbx_seq_one_letter_code
_entity_poly.pdbx_strand_id
1 'polypeptide(L)'
;GHAHCYWCHQPSCEHSTPEDGHSIFSGWSPTGIPIWKNITTFLLSEEPELLDHLHGDQLKPMAVVVSGDALLGDVLQEYIEGTTFAHPVGCLLAGGFPLLRGDREMDHLAITAMLLETMTARGIPKYRWNFISTPPAPLHLPTMLGQEENTPLARWISAIRSMLIGAQEAIESRAREGKRMPLKESRKLVMAVMNEAQSLLGTLQRRHDRRTRHADMRVADPDRPTSAASTDVLASKRGDTLVDRRESTIIVRGPHGRIHVFTRNGIHVTSVRYSPDAILNRIQRRRWTPIEDHDFMTFKEEIMKRWNAPGSAQDKEESS
;
A
#
# COMPACT_ATOMS: atom_id res chain seq x y z
N GLY A 1 16.57 -2.56 0.82
CA GLY A 1 17.08 -1.30 1.41
C GLY A 1 16.49 -1.14 2.79
N HIS A 2 16.78 -0.02 3.45
CA HIS A 2 16.33 0.24 4.82
C HIS A 2 15.91 1.71 4.97
N ALA A 3 14.91 2.00 5.80
CA ALA A 3 14.58 3.36 6.19
C ALA A 3 15.56 3.84 7.26
N HIS A 4 16.15 5.02 7.10
CA HIS A 4 17.07 5.53 8.12
C HIS A 4 16.33 5.72 9.46
N CYS A 5 16.90 5.26 10.57
CA CYS A 5 16.35 5.52 11.89
C CYS A 5 17.12 6.67 12.54
N TYR A 6 16.48 7.83 12.67
CA TYR A 6 17.09 9.03 13.28
C TYR A 6 17.27 8.85 14.79
N TRP A 7 16.46 8.03 15.46
CA TRP A 7 16.65 7.69 16.87
C TRP A 7 17.93 6.87 17.10
N CYS A 8 18.15 5.83 16.29
CA CYS A 8 19.32 4.97 16.41
C CYS A 8 20.56 5.56 15.72
N HIS A 9 20.41 6.64 14.95
CA HIS A 9 21.42 7.19 14.05
C HIS A 9 22.08 6.15 13.12
N GLN A 10 21.32 5.14 12.70
CA GLN A 10 21.82 4.06 11.85
C GLN A 10 20.83 3.71 10.74
N PRO A 11 21.35 3.36 9.54
CA PRO A 11 20.50 2.90 8.44
C PRO A 11 20.00 1.46 8.63
N SER A 12 20.65 0.66 9.48
CA SER A 12 20.30 -0.74 9.70
C SER A 12 20.07 -0.97 11.19
N CYS A 13 18.81 -1.02 11.61
CA CYS A 13 18.37 -1.41 12.94
C CYS A 13 17.03 -2.16 12.83
N GLU A 14 16.51 -2.68 13.93
CA GLU A 14 15.23 -3.39 13.93
C GLU A 14 14.07 -2.55 13.36
N HIS A 15 14.10 -1.24 13.59
CA HIS A 15 13.08 -0.31 13.08
C HIS A 15 13.21 -0.03 11.58
N SER A 16 14.35 -0.34 10.94
CA SER A 16 14.65 0.14 9.59
C SER A 16 14.00 -0.67 8.47
N THR A 17 13.29 -1.75 8.81
CA THR A 17 12.57 -2.62 7.88
C THR A 17 11.17 -2.92 8.38
N PRO A 18 10.19 -3.12 7.47
CA PRO A 18 8.87 -3.59 7.86
C PRO A 18 8.92 -5.02 8.41
N GLU A 19 7.97 -5.34 9.28
CA GLU A 19 7.82 -6.68 9.86
C GLU A 19 7.43 -7.72 8.80
N ASP A 20 6.64 -7.32 7.79
CA ASP A 20 6.10 -8.22 6.78
C ASP A 20 6.03 -7.60 5.36
N GLY A 21 5.57 -8.41 4.41
CA GLY A 21 5.46 -8.05 3.01
C GLY A 21 4.23 -7.22 2.66
N HIS A 22 3.36 -6.88 3.63
CA HIS A 22 2.19 -6.02 3.39
C HIS A 22 2.36 -4.63 4.01
N SER A 23 3.47 -4.42 4.71
CA SER A 23 3.76 -3.18 5.39
C SER A 23 4.51 -2.20 4.50
N ILE A 24 4.10 -0.94 4.59
CA ILE A 24 4.68 0.21 3.87
C ILE A 24 5.19 1.24 4.88
N PHE A 25 6.15 2.05 4.42
CA PHE A 25 6.67 3.15 5.20
C PHE A 25 5.67 4.30 5.25
N SER A 26 5.38 4.85 6.43
CA SER A 26 4.40 5.93 6.60
C SER A 26 4.99 7.22 7.16
N GLY A 27 6.32 7.35 7.14
CA GLY A 27 7.04 8.47 7.76
C GLY A 27 7.77 8.04 9.03
N TRP A 28 8.16 9.03 9.82
CA TRP A 28 8.86 8.84 11.07
C TRP A 28 8.04 9.34 12.25
N SER A 29 8.25 8.74 13.42
CA SER A 29 7.73 9.28 14.69
C SER A 29 8.38 10.63 15.02
N PRO A 30 7.86 11.36 16.02
CA PRO A 30 8.50 12.59 16.49
C PRO A 30 9.96 12.41 16.94
N THR A 31 10.29 11.23 17.46
CA THR A 31 11.65 10.86 17.86
C THR A 31 12.49 10.31 16.70
N GLY A 32 11.94 10.25 15.49
CA GLY A 32 12.67 9.84 14.31
C GLY A 32 12.78 8.32 14.10
N ILE A 33 11.88 7.54 14.70
CA ILE A 33 11.77 6.08 14.47
C ILE A 33 10.88 5.85 13.23
N PRO A 34 11.32 5.03 12.25
CA PRO A 34 10.49 4.67 11.10
C PRO A 34 9.14 4.05 11.51
N ILE A 35 8.04 4.52 10.92
CA ILE A 35 6.70 3.98 11.18
C ILE A 35 6.26 3.12 9.99
N TRP A 36 6.01 1.85 10.26
CA TRP A 36 5.48 0.89 9.30
C TRP A 36 3.99 0.68 9.55
N LYS A 37 3.19 0.73 8.48
CA LYS A 37 1.75 0.44 8.51
C LYS A 37 1.42 -0.62 7.50
N ASN A 38 0.49 -1.52 7.84
CA ASN A 38 -0.09 -2.41 6.83
C ASN A 38 -0.76 -1.56 5.73
N ILE A 39 -0.51 -1.90 4.47
CA ILE A 39 -0.98 -1.12 3.33
C ILE A 39 -2.51 -1.05 3.25
N THR A 40 -3.22 -2.12 3.62
CA THR A 40 -4.69 -2.10 3.71
C THR A 40 -5.14 -1.04 4.72
N THR A 41 -4.49 -0.97 5.88
CA THR A 41 -4.79 0.03 6.92
C THR A 41 -4.48 1.46 6.45
N PHE A 42 -3.38 1.65 5.73
CA PHE A 42 -3.03 2.95 5.16
C PHE A 42 -4.05 3.43 4.12
N LEU A 43 -4.41 2.57 3.16
CA LEU A 43 -5.40 2.95 2.14
C LEU A 43 -6.75 3.26 2.74
N LEU A 44 -7.10 2.61 3.86
CA LEU A 44 -8.35 2.89 4.53
C LEU A 44 -8.46 4.31 5.08
N SER A 45 -7.34 4.87 5.55
CA SER A 45 -7.34 6.22 6.09
C SER A 45 -7.11 7.27 5.01
N GLU A 46 -6.19 7.01 4.08
CA GLU A 46 -5.71 8.04 3.14
C GLU A 46 -6.31 7.94 1.73
N GLU A 47 -6.56 6.73 1.21
CA GLU A 47 -6.83 6.48 -0.22
C GLU A 47 -7.83 5.31 -0.42
N PRO A 48 -9.07 5.40 0.12
CA PRO A 48 -10.01 4.28 0.18
C PRO A 48 -10.48 3.78 -1.19
N GLU A 49 -10.41 4.61 -2.23
CA GLU A 49 -10.67 4.25 -3.63
C GLU A 49 -9.69 3.21 -4.18
N LEU A 50 -8.47 3.13 -3.63
CA LEU A 50 -7.46 2.19 -4.10
C LEU A 50 -7.60 0.82 -3.45
N LEU A 51 -8.44 0.66 -2.44
CA LEU A 51 -8.56 -0.58 -1.69
C LEU A 51 -9.01 -1.79 -2.51
N ASP A 52 -9.90 -1.58 -3.49
CA ASP A 52 -10.36 -2.63 -4.40
C ASP A 52 -9.23 -3.20 -5.28
N HIS A 53 -8.10 -2.49 -5.38
CA HIS A 53 -6.90 -3.01 -6.06
C HIS A 53 -6.24 -4.17 -5.31
N LEU A 54 -6.44 -4.27 -3.99
CA LEU A 54 -5.89 -5.32 -3.14
C LEU A 54 -6.90 -6.43 -2.84
N HIS A 55 -8.17 -6.05 -2.68
CA HIS A 55 -9.23 -6.96 -2.22
C HIS A 55 -10.21 -7.39 -3.31
N GLY A 56 -10.10 -6.86 -4.54
CA GLY A 56 -10.92 -7.31 -5.66
C GLY A 56 -10.61 -8.75 -6.12
N ASP A 57 -11.35 -9.22 -7.13
CA ASP A 57 -11.14 -10.55 -7.72
C ASP A 57 -9.76 -10.72 -8.36
N GLN A 58 -9.16 -9.61 -8.80
CA GLN A 58 -7.81 -9.56 -9.35
C GLN A 58 -6.98 -8.49 -8.65
N LEU A 59 -5.73 -8.85 -8.34
CA LEU A 59 -4.75 -7.91 -7.82
C LEU A 59 -4.35 -6.92 -8.91
N LYS A 60 -4.40 -5.63 -8.57
CA LYS A 60 -4.08 -4.54 -9.48
C LYS A 60 -2.96 -3.70 -8.85
N PRO A 61 -1.70 -3.84 -9.29
CA PRO A 61 -0.60 -3.10 -8.69
C PRO A 61 -0.83 -1.60 -8.69
N MET A 62 -0.76 -0.91 -7.56
CA MET A 62 -0.99 0.53 -7.46
C MET A 62 0.13 1.20 -6.66
N ALA A 63 0.18 2.54 -6.69
CA ALA A 63 1.06 3.32 -5.83
C ALA A 63 0.42 4.64 -5.40
N VAL A 64 0.84 5.14 -4.23
CA VAL A 64 0.51 6.46 -3.68
C VAL A 64 1.81 7.25 -3.54
N VAL A 65 1.82 8.51 -3.98
CA VAL A 65 2.99 9.40 -3.84
C VAL A 65 2.91 10.13 -2.51
N VAL A 66 3.96 10.08 -1.71
CA VAL A 66 4.09 10.85 -0.48
C VAL A 66 5.34 11.73 -0.57
N SER A 67 5.17 13.03 -0.25
CA SER A 67 6.28 14.00 -0.30
C SER A 67 7.22 13.84 0.89
N GLY A 68 8.49 14.24 0.72
CA GLY A 68 9.48 14.25 1.81
C GLY A 68 9.04 15.10 3.00
N ASP A 69 8.40 16.24 2.73
CA ASP A 69 7.87 17.14 3.77
C ASP A 69 6.79 16.44 4.61
N ALA A 70 5.91 15.64 3.98
CA ALA A 70 4.92 14.85 4.69
C ALA A 70 5.57 13.72 5.51
N LEU A 71 6.62 13.07 4.99
CA LEU A 71 7.30 11.99 5.70
C LEU A 71 8.04 12.47 6.96
N LEU A 72 8.66 13.66 6.86
CA LEU A 72 9.46 14.25 7.93
C LEU A 72 8.65 15.19 8.83
N GLY A 73 7.39 15.49 8.49
CA GLY A 73 6.60 16.56 9.12
C GLY A 73 6.42 16.43 10.62
N ASP A 74 6.40 15.20 11.14
CA ASP A 74 6.24 14.94 12.57
C ASP A 74 7.55 14.90 13.34
N VAL A 75 8.70 14.78 12.65
CA VAL A 75 10.00 14.56 13.29
C VAL A 75 10.51 15.86 13.92
N LEU A 76 10.90 15.79 15.19
CA LEU A 76 11.49 16.94 15.87
C LEU A 76 12.86 17.27 15.27
N GLN A 77 13.10 18.56 15.10
CA GLN A 77 14.27 19.09 14.41
C GLN A 77 15.58 18.62 15.06
N GLU A 78 15.63 18.46 16.39
CA GLU A 78 16.81 17.96 17.11
C GLU A 78 17.29 16.56 16.65
N TYR A 79 16.41 15.73 16.10
CA TYR A 79 16.76 14.40 15.58
C TYR A 79 17.27 14.42 14.13
N ILE A 80 16.96 15.49 13.40
CA ILE A 80 17.39 15.65 12.00
C ILE A 80 18.63 16.53 11.93
N GLU A 81 18.80 17.50 12.83
CA GLU A 81 19.94 18.41 12.78
C GLU A 81 21.29 17.69 12.81
N GLY A 82 22.19 18.12 11.94
CA GLY A 82 23.52 17.53 11.81
C GLY A 82 23.55 16.14 11.15
N THR A 83 22.41 15.62 10.71
CA THR A 83 22.36 14.36 9.94
C THR A 83 23.14 14.49 8.63
N THR A 84 24.02 13.53 8.36
CA THR A 84 24.70 13.38 7.07
C THR A 84 23.99 12.37 6.16
N PHE A 85 22.85 11.84 6.60
CA PHE A 85 22.09 10.86 5.84
C PHE A 85 21.42 11.50 4.62
N ALA A 86 21.17 10.67 3.61
CA ALA A 86 20.52 11.10 2.38
C ALA A 86 19.12 11.66 2.69
N HIS A 87 18.81 12.81 2.12
CA HIS A 87 17.54 13.50 2.34
C HIS A 87 16.40 12.78 1.59
N PRO A 88 15.30 12.39 2.24
CA PRO A 88 14.17 11.79 1.56
C PRO A 88 13.38 12.86 0.79
N VAL A 89 13.37 12.77 -0.53
CA VAL A 89 12.58 13.68 -1.40
C VAL A 89 11.10 13.31 -1.38
N GLY A 90 10.82 12.02 -1.20
CA GLY A 90 9.48 11.44 -1.17
C GLY A 90 9.55 9.94 -1.37
N CYS A 91 8.40 9.28 -1.41
CA CYS A 91 8.30 7.86 -1.71
C CYS A 91 7.04 7.51 -2.50
N LEU A 92 7.12 6.36 -3.18
CA LEU A 92 5.97 5.65 -3.73
C LEU A 92 5.63 4.50 -2.79
N LEU A 93 4.44 4.55 -2.21
CA LEU A 93 3.86 3.50 -1.39
C LEU A 93 3.05 2.59 -2.29
N ALA A 94 3.64 1.46 -2.70
CA ALA A 94 3.08 0.62 -3.74
C ALA A 94 2.67 -0.75 -3.19
N GLY A 95 1.62 -1.33 -3.76
CA GLY A 95 1.15 -2.66 -3.38
C GLY A 95 0.29 -3.32 -4.45
N GLY A 96 -0.19 -4.54 -4.18
CA GLY A 96 -0.94 -5.32 -5.15
C GLY A 96 -0.06 -6.04 -6.18
N PHE A 97 1.25 -6.16 -5.94
CA PHE A 97 2.14 -6.92 -6.81
C PHE A 97 1.99 -8.42 -6.56
N PRO A 98 1.50 -9.22 -7.52
CA PRO A 98 1.19 -10.62 -7.27
C PRO A 98 2.43 -11.44 -6.91
N LEU A 99 2.31 -12.23 -5.85
CA LEU A 99 3.26 -13.25 -5.44
C LEU A 99 2.68 -14.61 -5.82
N LEU A 100 3.35 -15.32 -6.72
CA LEU A 100 2.99 -16.69 -7.09
C LEU A 100 3.44 -17.63 -5.98
N ARG A 101 2.49 -18.16 -5.19
CA ARG A 101 2.74 -19.32 -4.33
C ARG A 101 2.39 -20.60 -5.10
N GLY A 102 3.04 -21.70 -4.74
CA GLY A 102 2.92 -22.99 -5.45
C GLY A 102 1.50 -23.56 -5.43
N ASP A 103 0.65 -23.07 -4.55
CA ASP A 103 -0.80 -23.22 -4.58
C ASP A 103 -1.42 -21.96 -5.20
N ARG A 104 -2.46 -22.09 -6.03
CA ARG A 104 -3.06 -20.98 -6.83
C ARG A 104 -3.65 -19.79 -6.04
N GLU A 105 -3.23 -19.53 -4.80
CA GLU A 105 -3.63 -18.34 -4.04
C GLU A 105 -2.79 -17.14 -4.47
N MET A 106 -3.46 -16.08 -4.94
CA MET A 106 -2.78 -14.82 -5.21
C MET A 106 -2.50 -14.11 -3.88
N ASP A 107 -1.21 -14.11 -3.53
CA ASP A 107 -0.63 -13.23 -2.52
C ASP A 107 -0.15 -11.94 -3.20
N HIS A 108 0.05 -10.85 -2.46
CA HIS A 108 0.55 -9.58 -2.95
C HIS A 108 1.67 -9.03 -2.08
N LEU A 109 2.61 -8.33 -2.71
CA LEU A 109 3.70 -7.62 -2.06
C LEU A 109 3.38 -6.12 -2.02
N ALA A 110 3.59 -5.52 -0.85
CA ALA A 110 3.73 -4.09 -0.66
C ALA A 110 5.23 -3.70 -0.65
N ILE A 111 5.55 -2.59 -1.28
CA ILE A 111 6.91 -2.08 -1.41
C ILE A 111 6.92 -0.56 -1.29
N THR A 112 7.84 -0.06 -0.48
CA THR A 112 8.17 1.36 -0.42
C THR A 112 9.32 1.61 -1.40
N ALA A 113 9.10 2.42 -2.43
CA ALA A 113 10.16 2.95 -3.27
C ALA A 113 10.45 4.39 -2.86
N MET A 114 11.44 4.57 -1.98
CA MET A 114 11.82 5.88 -1.44
C MET A 114 12.88 6.53 -2.33
N LEU A 115 12.69 7.81 -2.66
CA LEU A 115 13.66 8.58 -3.42
C LEU A 115 14.56 9.37 -2.47
N LEU A 116 15.85 9.05 -2.47
CA LEU A 116 16.85 9.68 -1.63
C LEU A 116 17.73 10.64 -2.42
N GLU A 117 17.95 11.84 -1.88
CA GLU A 117 18.85 12.86 -2.39
C GLU A 117 20.17 12.86 -1.62
N THR A 118 21.27 12.86 -2.36
CA THR A 118 22.64 13.03 -1.84
C THR A 118 23.33 14.13 -2.64
N MET A 119 24.47 14.60 -2.17
CA MET A 119 25.30 15.57 -2.90
C MET A 119 26.62 14.94 -3.33
N THR A 120 27.03 15.19 -4.55
CA THR A 120 28.41 14.89 -4.99
C THR A 120 29.40 15.87 -4.39
N ALA A 121 30.69 15.53 -4.40
CA ALA A 121 31.76 16.46 -4.02
C ALA A 121 31.78 17.77 -4.84
N ARG A 122 31.15 17.78 -6.03
CA ARG A 122 31.03 18.98 -6.88
C ARG A 122 29.77 19.81 -6.57
N GLY A 123 28.98 19.42 -5.58
CA GLY A 123 27.71 20.06 -5.21
C GLY A 123 26.56 19.79 -6.18
N ILE A 124 26.67 18.74 -7.01
CA ILE A 124 25.59 18.29 -7.91
C ILE A 124 24.73 17.28 -7.14
N PRO A 125 23.39 17.44 -7.10
CA PRO A 125 22.51 16.48 -6.44
C PRO A 125 22.49 15.14 -7.18
N LYS A 126 22.43 14.07 -6.41
CA LYS A 126 22.32 12.69 -6.87
C LYS A 126 21.12 12.02 -6.22
N TYR A 127 20.25 11.47 -7.07
CA TYR A 127 19.03 10.83 -6.65
C TYR A 127 19.13 9.31 -6.80
N ARG A 128 18.63 8.57 -5.83
CA ARG A 128 18.62 7.09 -5.85
C ARG A 128 17.34 6.53 -5.27
N TRP A 129 16.85 5.46 -5.88
CA TRP A 129 15.79 4.64 -5.30
C TRP A 129 16.32 3.77 -4.18
N ASN A 130 15.63 3.80 -3.05
CA ASN A 130 15.77 2.89 -1.94
C ASN A 130 14.48 2.06 -1.83
N PHE A 131 14.53 0.82 -2.30
CA PHE A 131 13.42 -0.12 -2.25
C PHE A 131 13.41 -0.86 -0.92
N ILE A 132 12.28 -0.83 -0.21
CA ILE A 132 12.12 -1.42 1.12
C ILE A 132 10.84 -2.26 1.15
N SER A 133 10.98 -3.52 1.54
CA SER A 133 9.91 -4.50 1.70
C SER A 133 10.50 -5.75 2.37
N THR A 134 9.67 -6.54 3.02
CA THR A 134 10.05 -7.83 3.63
C THR A 134 9.22 -8.95 2.99
N PRO A 135 9.58 -9.44 1.79
CA PRO A 135 8.82 -10.51 1.14
C PRO A 135 8.77 -11.79 2.00
N PRO A 136 7.69 -12.58 1.92
CA PRO A 136 7.60 -13.83 2.65
C PRO A 136 8.61 -14.86 2.12
N ALA A 137 9.18 -15.68 3.02
CA ALA A 137 10.08 -16.76 2.63
C ALA A 137 9.38 -17.75 1.67
N PRO A 138 10.08 -18.31 0.66
CA PRO A 138 11.53 -18.19 0.39
C PRO A 138 11.89 -17.01 -0.54
N LEU A 139 10.98 -16.05 -0.75
CA LEU A 139 11.25 -14.92 -1.64
C LEU A 139 12.20 -13.93 -0.97
N HIS A 140 13.12 -13.39 -1.76
CA HIS A 140 14.05 -12.37 -1.32
C HIS A 140 13.95 -11.14 -2.20
N LEU A 141 13.84 -9.97 -1.58
CA LEU A 141 13.65 -8.71 -2.30
C LEU A 141 14.73 -8.50 -3.39
N PRO A 142 16.05 -8.63 -3.13
CA PRO A 142 17.06 -8.42 -4.17
C PRO A 142 16.85 -9.30 -5.41
N THR A 143 16.46 -10.56 -5.23
CA THR A 143 16.14 -11.47 -6.33
C THR A 143 14.94 -10.97 -7.12
N MET A 144 13.87 -10.56 -6.44
CA MET A 144 12.66 -10.02 -7.07
C MET A 144 12.93 -8.71 -7.84
N LEU A 145 13.79 -7.84 -7.31
CA LEU A 145 14.21 -6.58 -7.95
C LEU A 145 15.15 -6.80 -9.15
N GLY A 146 15.75 -7.99 -9.27
CA GLY A 146 16.72 -8.37 -10.30
C GLY A 146 16.17 -9.35 -11.34
N GLN A 147 14.92 -9.81 -11.21
CA GLN A 147 14.30 -10.65 -12.24
C GLN A 147 14.11 -9.86 -13.53
N GLU A 148 14.24 -10.57 -14.66
CA GLU A 148 13.83 -10.05 -15.98
C GLU A 148 12.32 -9.71 -16.00
N GLU A 149 11.86 -8.99 -17.03
CA GLU A 149 10.56 -8.29 -17.14
C GLU A 149 9.27 -9.17 -17.11
N ASN A 150 9.35 -10.35 -16.52
CA ASN A 150 8.28 -11.35 -16.45
C ASN A 150 7.18 -10.99 -15.45
N THR A 151 7.46 -10.17 -14.43
CA THR A 151 6.47 -9.77 -13.41
C THR A 151 6.07 -8.29 -13.51
N PRO A 152 4.84 -7.90 -13.08
CA PRO A 152 4.46 -6.49 -13.00
C PRO A 152 5.42 -5.64 -12.16
N LEU A 153 5.93 -6.23 -11.06
CA LEU A 153 6.91 -5.58 -10.18
C LEU A 153 8.23 -5.32 -10.92
N ALA A 154 8.80 -6.32 -11.59
CA ALA A 154 10.04 -6.18 -12.34
C ALA A 154 9.93 -5.13 -13.45
N ARG A 155 8.82 -5.13 -14.20
CA ARG A 155 8.54 -4.12 -15.24
C ARG A 155 8.45 -2.71 -14.68
N TRP A 156 7.70 -2.54 -13.59
CA TRP A 156 7.57 -1.23 -12.95
C TRP A 156 8.92 -0.74 -12.44
N ILE A 157 9.69 -1.57 -11.75
CA ILE A 157 11.01 -1.22 -11.22
C ILE A 157 12.00 -0.88 -12.33
N SER A 158 12.02 -1.67 -13.41
CA SER A 158 12.85 -1.39 -14.59
C SER A 158 12.53 -0.01 -15.16
N ALA A 159 11.24 0.29 -15.36
CA ALA A 159 10.80 1.57 -15.90
C ALA A 159 11.17 2.76 -15.00
N ILE A 160 10.89 2.70 -13.69
CA ILE A 160 11.19 3.82 -12.78
C ILE A 160 12.69 4.02 -12.55
N ARG A 161 13.50 2.96 -12.65
CA ARG A 161 14.96 3.07 -12.65
C ARG A 161 15.44 3.81 -13.90
N SER A 162 14.97 3.42 -15.07
CA SER A 162 15.32 4.07 -16.34
C SER A 162 14.90 5.54 -16.37
N MET A 163 13.70 5.88 -15.88
CA MET A 163 13.26 7.27 -15.78
C MET A 163 14.15 8.11 -14.85
N LEU A 164 14.54 7.56 -13.69
CA LEU A 164 15.44 8.26 -12.78
C LEU A 164 16.85 8.44 -13.36
N ILE A 165 17.36 7.44 -14.10
CA ILE A 165 18.64 7.56 -14.82
C ILE A 165 18.58 8.73 -15.81
N GLY A 166 17.53 8.81 -16.64
CA GLY A 166 17.36 9.91 -17.59
C GLY A 166 17.26 11.29 -16.90
N ALA A 167 16.54 11.38 -15.77
CA ALA A 167 16.48 12.62 -14.99
C ALA A 167 17.85 13.00 -14.40
N GLN A 168 18.60 12.03 -13.88
CA GLN A 168 19.96 12.24 -13.37
C GLN A 168 20.93 12.68 -14.47
N GLU A 169 20.86 12.07 -15.65
CA GLU A 169 21.67 12.46 -16.82
C GLU A 169 21.39 13.90 -17.27
N ALA A 170 20.13 14.32 -17.26
CA ALA A 170 19.77 15.70 -17.59
C ALA A 170 20.37 16.72 -16.61
N ILE A 171 20.33 16.41 -15.30
CA ILE A 171 20.95 17.23 -14.25
C ILE A 171 22.47 17.29 -14.43
N GLU A 172 23.11 16.14 -14.66
CA GLU A 172 24.56 16.05 -14.81
C GLU A 172 25.06 16.70 -16.11
N SER A 173 24.31 16.59 -17.21
CA SER A 173 24.66 17.24 -18.48
C SER A 173 24.69 18.76 -18.33
N ARG A 174 23.64 19.35 -17.74
CA ARG A 174 23.59 20.78 -17.45
C ARG A 174 24.74 21.24 -16.55
N ALA A 175 25.12 20.42 -15.56
CA ALA A 175 26.26 20.72 -14.70
C ALA A 175 27.59 20.67 -15.46
N ARG A 176 27.78 19.75 -16.41
CA ARG A 176 28.97 19.68 -17.28
C ARG A 176 29.09 20.90 -18.20
N GLU A 177 27.97 21.45 -18.64
CA GLU A 177 27.89 22.68 -19.43
C GLU A 177 28.05 23.97 -18.60
N GLY A 178 28.31 23.86 -17.29
CA GLY A 178 28.42 25.01 -16.38
C GLY A 178 27.07 25.64 -15.99
N LYS A 179 25.95 25.14 -16.52
CA LYS A 179 24.59 25.65 -16.28
C LYS A 179 23.89 24.85 -15.19
N ARG A 180 24.47 24.82 -13.97
CA ARG A 180 23.95 24.01 -12.86
C ARG A 180 22.47 24.29 -12.61
N MET A 181 21.69 23.21 -12.58
CA MET A 181 20.27 23.28 -12.23
C MET A 181 20.13 23.62 -10.73
N PRO A 182 19.30 24.63 -10.36
CA PRO A 182 18.98 24.89 -8.96
C PRO A 182 18.36 23.66 -8.29
N LEU A 183 18.65 23.44 -7.00
CA LEU A 183 18.18 22.26 -6.26
C LEU A 183 16.65 22.10 -6.31
N LYS A 184 15.91 23.21 -6.20
CA LYS A 184 14.44 23.22 -6.31
C LYS A 184 13.95 22.73 -7.68
N GLU A 185 14.65 23.09 -8.76
CA GLU A 185 14.32 22.63 -10.11
C GLU A 185 14.69 21.14 -10.28
N SER A 186 15.82 20.70 -9.72
CA SER A 186 16.20 19.28 -9.69
C SER A 186 15.19 18.43 -8.93
N ARG A 187 14.74 18.89 -7.76
CA ARG A 187 13.67 18.24 -6.98
C ARG A 187 12.37 18.18 -7.77
N LYS A 188 11.97 19.28 -8.42
CA LYS A 188 10.76 19.30 -9.28
C LYS A 188 10.85 18.27 -10.42
N LEU A 189 12.00 18.14 -11.05
CA LEU A 189 12.23 17.15 -12.11
C LEU A 189 12.04 15.72 -11.60
N VAL A 190 12.63 15.37 -10.46
CA VAL A 190 12.50 14.01 -9.91
C VAL A 190 11.14 13.73 -9.26
N MET A 191 10.44 14.75 -8.75
CA MET A 191 9.03 14.62 -8.35
C MET A 191 8.16 14.28 -9.57
N ALA A 192 8.44 14.85 -10.74
CA ALA A 192 7.73 14.47 -11.97
C ALA A 192 7.96 12.99 -12.33
N VAL A 193 9.18 12.47 -12.10
CA VAL A 193 9.47 11.03 -12.25
C VAL A 193 8.62 10.17 -11.29
N MET A 194 8.41 10.61 -10.05
CA MET A 194 7.52 9.91 -9.10
C MET A 194 6.07 9.89 -9.56
N ASN A 195 5.54 11.02 -10.03
CA ASN A 195 4.16 11.08 -10.53
C ASN A 195 3.95 10.22 -11.78
N GLU A 196 4.93 10.19 -12.69
CA GLU A 196 4.91 9.29 -13.85
C GLU A 196 4.98 7.82 -13.40
N ALA A 197 5.86 7.51 -12.44
CA ALA A 197 6.00 6.18 -11.86
C ALA A 197 4.70 5.65 -11.24
N GLN A 198 3.93 6.51 -10.57
CA GLN A 198 2.59 6.18 -10.08
C GLN A 198 1.64 5.86 -11.26
N SER A 199 1.62 6.73 -12.27
CA SER A 199 0.73 6.62 -13.45
C SER A 199 1.03 5.40 -14.33
N LEU A 200 2.29 4.93 -14.35
CA LEU A 200 2.70 3.74 -15.08
C LEU A 200 1.95 2.49 -14.64
N LEU A 201 1.69 2.33 -13.34
CA LEU A 201 0.99 1.16 -12.82
C LEU A 201 -0.44 1.06 -13.37
N GLY A 202 -1.18 2.18 -13.40
CA GLY A 202 -2.51 2.22 -14.03
C GLY A 202 -2.48 1.96 -15.55
N THR A 203 -1.39 2.32 -16.23
CA THR A 203 -1.23 2.07 -17.67
C THR A 203 -0.86 0.61 -17.98
N LEU A 204 -0.01 0.00 -17.15
CA LEU A 204 0.33 -1.43 -17.24
C LEU A 204 -0.90 -2.31 -17.01
N GLN A 205 -1.75 -1.94 -16.05
CA GLN A 205 -3.04 -2.59 -15.81
C GLN A 205 -3.98 -2.51 -17.03
N ARG A 206 -4.22 -1.31 -17.59
CA ARG A 206 -5.11 -1.15 -18.76
C ARG A 206 -4.68 -1.99 -19.96
N ARG A 207 -3.37 -2.16 -20.18
CA ARG A 207 -2.84 -3.04 -21.24
C ARG A 207 -3.09 -4.52 -20.94
N HIS A 208 -2.95 -4.93 -19.69
CA HIS A 208 -3.28 -6.28 -19.24
C HIS A 208 -4.78 -6.56 -19.38
N ASP A 209 -5.62 -5.65 -18.90
CA ASP A 209 -7.09 -5.73 -18.99
C ASP A 209 -7.58 -5.76 -20.44
N ARG A 210 -6.94 -5.01 -21.35
CA ARG A 210 -7.28 -5.09 -22.78
C ARG A 210 -6.93 -6.45 -23.40
N ARG A 211 -5.92 -7.15 -22.86
CA ARG A 211 -5.50 -8.48 -23.31
C ARG A 211 -6.41 -9.59 -22.73
N THR A 212 -6.96 -9.39 -21.53
CA THR A 212 -7.90 -10.31 -20.87
C THR A 212 -9.37 -10.03 -21.19
N ARG A 213 -9.74 -8.83 -21.64
CA ARG A 213 -11.10 -8.47 -22.10
C ARG A 213 -11.55 -9.15 -23.40
N HIS A 214 -10.66 -9.80 -24.15
CA HIS A 214 -11.08 -10.74 -25.20
C HIS A 214 -11.50 -12.10 -24.66
N ALA A 215 -11.21 -12.41 -23.38
CA ALA A 215 -11.57 -13.67 -22.75
C ALA A 215 -12.79 -13.56 -21.82
N ASP A 216 -12.96 -12.44 -21.08
CA ASP A 216 -14.03 -12.34 -20.08
C ASP A 216 -14.83 -11.04 -20.17
N MET A 217 -15.86 -11.06 -21.02
CA MET A 217 -17.00 -10.14 -20.89
C MET A 217 -18.06 -10.82 -20.03
N ARG A 218 -18.28 -10.36 -18.79
CA ARG A 218 -19.60 -10.21 -18.15
C ARG A 218 -19.53 -9.78 -16.67
N VAL A 219 -20.53 -8.97 -16.31
CA VAL A 219 -21.01 -8.59 -14.96
C VAL A 219 -20.24 -7.45 -14.27
N ALA A 220 -20.55 -6.22 -14.68
CA ALA A 220 -20.53 -5.06 -13.78
C ALA A 220 -21.98 -4.79 -13.37
N ASP A 221 -22.21 -4.59 -12.07
CA ASP A 221 -23.45 -4.01 -11.57
C ASP A 221 -23.10 -2.89 -10.58
N PRO A 222 -23.67 -1.69 -10.73
CA PRO A 222 -23.34 -0.49 -9.96
C PRO A 222 -24.38 -0.28 -8.86
N ASP A 223 -24.05 -0.60 -7.62
CA ASP A 223 -24.74 -0.01 -6.47
C ASP A 223 -23.91 -0.20 -5.19
N ARG A 224 -23.42 0.91 -4.64
CA ARG A 224 -22.55 0.96 -3.46
C ARG A 224 -23.32 1.63 -2.31
N PRO A 225 -23.89 0.87 -1.35
CA PRO A 225 -24.41 1.43 -0.11
C PRO A 225 -23.52 1.05 1.07
N THR A 226 -22.80 2.03 1.63
CA THR A 226 -22.03 1.91 2.88
C THR A 226 -22.94 1.63 4.08
N SER A 227 -24.21 2.04 4.03
CA SER A 227 -25.20 1.87 5.11
C SER A 227 -25.60 0.41 5.37
N ALA A 228 -25.62 -0.44 4.34
CA ALA A 228 -26.01 -1.86 4.48
C ALA A 228 -24.96 -2.71 5.22
N ALA A 229 -23.67 -2.34 5.15
CA ALA A 229 -22.59 -3.18 5.67
C ALA A 229 -22.64 -3.33 7.19
N SER A 230 -22.89 -2.25 7.93
CA SER A 230 -23.00 -2.30 9.39
C SER A 230 -24.27 -3.03 9.85
N THR A 231 -25.40 -2.88 9.14
CA THR A 231 -26.63 -3.64 9.41
C THR A 231 -26.41 -5.14 9.16
N ASP A 232 -25.74 -5.49 8.07
CA ASP A 232 -25.39 -6.88 7.73
C ASP A 232 -24.46 -7.50 8.78
N VAL A 233 -23.53 -6.71 9.36
CA VAL A 233 -22.67 -7.16 10.47
C VAL A 233 -23.45 -7.37 11.76
N LEU A 234 -24.35 -6.46 12.12
CA LEU A 234 -25.16 -6.60 13.32
C LEU A 234 -26.08 -7.84 13.22
N ALA A 235 -26.57 -8.14 12.01
CA ALA A 235 -27.39 -9.32 11.72
C ALA A 235 -26.56 -10.62 11.56
N SER A 236 -25.25 -10.53 11.29
CA SER A 236 -24.42 -11.71 11.03
C SER A 236 -24.24 -12.58 12.27
N LYS A 237 -24.07 -13.88 12.05
CA LYS A 237 -23.70 -14.84 13.11
C LYS A 237 -22.19 -15.00 13.13
N ARG A 238 -21.65 -15.52 14.23
CA ARG A 238 -20.22 -15.83 14.35
C ARG A 238 -19.71 -16.71 13.19
N GLY A 239 -20.51 -17.69 12.79
CA GLY A 239 -20.16 -18.58 11.67
C GLY A 239 -20.00 -17.88 10.33
N ASP A 240 -20.51 -16.65 10.22
CA ASP A 240 -20.40 -15.77 9.04
C ASP A 240 -19.28 -14.74 9.15
N THR A 241 -18.56 -14.74 10.27
CA THR A 241 -17.44 -13.83 10.52
C THR A 241 -16.13 -14.59 10.56
N LEU A 242 -15.16 -14.10 9.81
CA LEU A 242 -13.84 -14.70 9.63
C LEU A 242 -12.78 -13.64 9.89
N VAL A 243 -11.58 -14.07 10.26
CA VAL A 243 -10.40 -13.21 10.37
C VAL A 243 -9.52 -13.49 9.15
N ASP A 244 -9.22 -12.46 8.37
CA ASP A 244 -8.13 -12.51 7.38
C ASP A 244 -6.81 -12.37 8.14
N ARG A 245 -6.12 -13.49 8.32
CA ARG A 245 -4.84 -13.55 9.05
C ARG A 245 -3.73 -12.76 8.37
N ARG A 246 -3.90 -12.43 7.10
CA ARG A 246 -2.84 -11.87 6.27
C ARG A 246 -2.88 -10.34 6.24
N GLU A 247 -4.07 -9.77 6.13
CA GLU A 247 -4.28 -8.32 6.15
C GLU A 247 -4.72 -7.82 7.53
N SER A 248 -4.82 -8.72 8.51
CA SER A 248 -5.31 -8.43 9.86
C SER A 248 -6.67 -7.74 9.89
N THR A 249 -7.55 -8.07 8.94
CA THR A 249 -8.91 -7.56 8.80
C THR A 249 -9.95 -8.61 9.21
N ILE A 250 -11.15 -8.16 9.53
CA ILE A 250 -12.33 -8.98 9.82
C ILE A 250 -13.19 -9.04 8.56
N ILE A 251 -13.61 -10.24 8.19
CA ILE A 251 -14.37 -10.53 6.99
C ILE A 251 -15.76 -11.00 7.42
N VAL A 252 -16.79 -10.27 7.04
CA VAL A 252 -18.19 -10.61 7.34
C VAL A 252 -18.90 -11.00 6.06
N ARG A 253 -19.47 -12.21 6.04
CA ARG A 253 -20.30 -12.68 4.94
C ARG A 253 -21.69 -12.07 5.06
N GLY A 254 -22.00 -11.12 4.18
CA GLY A 254 -23.31 -10.53 4.03
C GLY A 254 -24.22 -11.30 3.07
N PRO A 255 -25.49 -10.87 2.91
CA PRO A 255 -26.45 -11.48 2.01
C PRO A 255 -26.00 -11.45 0.54
N HIS A 256 -26.45 -12.44 -0.25
CA HIS A 256 -26.20 -12.55 -1.70
C HIS A 256 -24.72 -12.61 -2.10
N GLY A 257 -23.87 -13.24 -1.29
CA GLY A 257 -22.44 -13.41 -1.60
C GLY A 257 -21.61 -12.14 -1.49
N ARG A 258 -22.17 -11.08 -0.90
CA ARG A 258 -21.42 -9.89 -0.52
C ARG A 258 -20.52 -10.22 0.68
N ILE A 259 -19.28 -9.80 0.60
CA ILE A 259 -18.30 -9.89 1.66
C ILE A 259 -17.95 -8.47 2.07
N HIS A 260 -18.15 -8.19 3.35
CA HIS A 260 -17.74 -6.93 3.96
C HIS A 260 -16.40 -7.15 4.65
N VAL A 261 -15.44 -6.31 4.31
CA VAL A 261 -14.16 -6.25 5.00
C VAL A 261 -14.27 -5.15 6.05
N PHE A 262 -13.74 -5.41 7.24
CA PHE A 262 -13.67 -4.50 8.36
C PHE A 262 -12.26 -4.52 8.94
N THR A 263 -11.84 -3.42 9.54
CA THR A 263 -10.70 -3.44 10.45
C THR A 263 -11.09 -4.15 11.76
N ARG A 264 -10.11 -4.53 12.57
CA ARG A 264 -10.38 -5.10 13.91
C ARG A 264 -11.17 -4.15 14.82
N ASN A 265 -11.01 -2.84 14.64
CA ASN A 265 -11.70 -1.81 15.43
C ASN A 265 -13.05 -1.36 14.85
N GLY A 266 -13.65 -2.15 13.94
CA GLY A 266 -15.01 -1.92 13.46
C GLY A 266 -15.16 -0.83 12.39
N ILE A 267 -14.10 -0.44 11.70
CA ILE A 267 -14.20 0.46 10.52
C ILE A 267 -14.56 -0.38 9.32
N HIS A 268 -15.63 -0.03 8.60
CA HIS A 268 -15.97 -0.67 7.33
C HIS A 268 -14.90 -0.32 6.29
N VAL A 269 -14.34 -1.36 5.67
CA VAL A 269 -13.20 -1.26 4.75
C VAL A 269 -13.69 -1.20 3.32
N THR A 270 -14.35 -2.26 2.87
CA THR A 270 -15.04 -2.30 1.58
C THR A 270 -16.10 -3.39 1.60
N SER A 271 -16.96 -3.38 0.59
CA SER A 271 -17.90 -4.47 0.31
C SER A 271 -17.59 -4.99 -1.09
N VAL A 272 -17.17 -6.25 -1.19
CA VAL A 272 -16.83 -6.92 -2.45
C VAL A 272 -17.68 -8.16 -2.62
N ARG A 273 -18.00 -8.53 -3.86
CA ARG A 273 -18.61 -9.84 -4.13
C ARG A 273 -17.50 -10.80 -4.50
N TYR A 274 -17.35 -11.87 -3.75
CA TYR A 274 -16.48 -12.98 -4.13
C TYR A 274 -17.32 -14.12 -4.68
N SER A 275 -16.77 -14.89 -5.62
CA SER A 275 -17.38 -16.15 -6.02
C SER A 275 -17.40 -17.14 -4.83
N PRO A 276 -18.39 -18.05 -4.76
CA PRO A 276 -18.45 -19.08 -3.72
C PRO A 276 -17.15 -19.90 -3.63
N ASP A 277 -16.55 -20.22 -4.78
CA ASP A 277 -15.28 -20.94 -4.85
C ASP A 277 -14.11 -20.14 -4.27
N ALA A 278 -14.06 -18.82 -4.49
CA ALA A 278 -13.03 -17.97 -3.90
C ALA A 278 -13.13 -17.94 -2.37
N ILE A 279 -14.34 -17.88 -1.81
CA ILE A 279 -14.56 -17.91 -0.36
C ILE A 279 -14.14 -19.26 0.23
N LEU A 280 -14.59 -20.37 -0.37
CA LEU A 280 -14.28 -21.72 0.11
C LEU A 280 -12.77 -21.99 0.08
N ASN A 281 -12.08 -21.59 -0.99
CA ASN A 281 -10.63 -21.73 -1.09
C ASN A 281 -9.90 -20.98 0.04
N ARG A 282 -10.32 -19.74 0.37
CA ARG A 282 -9.73 -18.94 1.45
C ARG A 282 -9.92 -19.56 2.84
N ILE A 283 -11.08 -20.19 3.08
CA ILE A 283 -11.38 -20.89 4.34
C ILE A 283 -10.58 -22.19 4.44
N GLN A 284 -10.62 -23.04 3.40
CA GLN A 284 -9.92 -24.33 3.40
C GLN A 284 -8.41 -24.18 3.62
N ARG A 285 -7.81 -23.11 3.09
CA ARG A 285 -6.39 -22.80 3.24
C ARG A 285 -6.03 -22.04 4.51
N ARG A 286 -7.00 -21.82 5.42
CA ARG A 286 -6.81 -21.10 6.69
C ARG A 286 -6.32 -19.66 6.55
N ARG A 287 -6.49 -19.03 5.37
CA ARG A 287 -6.32 -17.57 5.23
C ARG A 287 -7.41 -16.85 6.00
N TRP A 288 -8.65 -17.28 5.77
CA TRP A 288 -9.81 -16.86 6.52
C TRP A 288 -10.13 -17.91 7.56
N THR A 289 -9.86 -17.59 8.82
CA THR A 289 -10.19 -18.49 9.93
C THR A 289 -11.43 -18.02 10.66
N PRO A 290 -12.26 -18.93 11.20
CA PRO A 290 -13.34 -18.55 12.08
C PRO A 290 -12.83 -17.61 13.18
N ILE A 291 -13.54 -16.52 13.40
CA ILE A 291 -13.26 -15.62 14.51
C ILE A 291 -13.55 -16.35 15.84
N GLU A 292 -12.75 -16.06 16.86
CA GLU A 292 -12.97 -16.56 18.22
C GLU A 292 -14.15 -15.85 18.88
N ASP A 293 -14.80 -16.49 19.85
CA ASP A 293 -16.01 -15.96 20.49
C ASP A 293 -15.77 -14.59 21.15
N HIS A 294 -14.63 -14.43 21.83
CA HIS A 294 -14.26 -13.18 22.48
C HIS A 294 -14.03 -12.04 21.47
N ASP A 295 -13.30 -12.33 20.40
CA ASP A 295 -13.00 -11.35 19.34
C ASP A 295 -14.26 -10.94 18.57
N PHE A 296 -15.18 -11.88 18.34
CA PHE A 296 -16.46 -11.61 17.68
C PHE A 296 -17.33 -10.65 18.49
N MET A 297 -17.43 -10.88 19.80
CA MET A 297 -18.24 -10.02 20.68
C MET A 297 -17.63 -8.62 20.77
N THR A 298 -16.30 -8.53 20.96
CA THR A 298 -15.56 -7.25 20.95
C THR A 298 -15.80 -6.48 19.65
N PHE A 299 -15.68 -7.17 18.50
CA PHE A 299 -15.93 -6.57 17.20
C PHE A 299 -17.36 -6.05 17.04
N LYS A 300 -18.38 -6.83 17.44
CA LYS A 300 -19.78 -6.39 17.40
C LYS A 300 -20.06 -5.20 18.30
N GLU A 301 -19.48 -5.15 19.50
CA GLU A 301 -19.60 -4.01 20.40
C GLU A 301 -18.99 -2.74 19.78
N GLU A 302 -17.82 -2.83 19.16
CA GLU A 302 -17.19 -1.68 18.47
C GLU A 302 -18.04 -1.17 17.30
N ILE A 303 -18.62 -2.08 16.51
CA ILE A 303 -19.57 -1.73 15.44
C ILE A 303 -20.82 -1.04 16.02
N MET A 304 -21.37 -1.56 17.12
CA MET A 304 -22.56 -1.01 17.77
C MET A 304 -22.30 0.36 18.40
N LYS A 305 -21.15 0.57 19.03
CA LYS A 305 -20.73 1.88 19.56
C LYS A 305 -20.63 2.91 18.44
N ARG A 306 -20.02 2.54 17.31
CA ARG A 306 -19.91 3.40 16.11
C ARG A 306 -21.25 3.71 15.49
N TRP A 307 -22.14 2.71 15.42
CA TRP A 307 -23.50 2.88 14.92
C TRP A 307 -24.31 3.87 15.77
N ASN A 308 -24.09 3.86 17.09
CA ASN A 308 -24.80 4.72 18.05
C ASN A 308 -24.12 6.07 18.33
N ALA A 309 -22.92 6.33 17.78
CA ALA A 309 -22.20 7.57 18.00
C ALA A 309 -22.91 8.76 17.32
N PRO A 310 -23.07 9.91 18.00
CA PRO A 310 -23.70 11.10 17.42
C PRO A 310 -22.78 11.73 16.37
N GLY A 311 -22.94 11.27 15.12
CA GLY A 311 -22.18 11.69 13.94
C GLY A 311 -22.61 10.99 12.64
N SER A 312 -23.37 9.90 12.73
CA SER A 312 -24.01 9.19 11.60
C SER A 312 -25.50 9.50 11.44
N ALA A 313 -26.02 10.49 12.18
CA ALA A 313 -27.44 10.82 12.25
C ALA A 313 -27.96 11.68 11.07
N GLN A 314 -27.48 11.43 9.84
CA GLN A 314 -28.17 11.86 8.62
C GLN A 314 -28.97 10.73 7.95
N ASP A 315 -28.79 9.48 8.37
CA ASP A 315 -29.44 8.32 7.72
C ASP A 315 -30.60 7.72 8.56
N LYS A 316 -31.29 8.53 9.38
CA LYS A 316 -32.39 8.06 10.24
C LYS A 316 -33.80 8.28 9.68
N GLU A 317 -33.95 8.85 8.49
CA GLU A 317 -35.26 9.07 7.88
C GLU A 317 -35.29 8.55 6.44
N GLU A 318 -35.29 7.24 6.24
CA GLU A 318 -35.89 6.59 5.06
C GLU A 318 -35.92 5.06 5.23
N SER A 319 -36.84 4.58 6.07
CA SER A 319 -37.45 3.24 5.97
C SER A 319 -38.54 3.12 7.05
N SER A 320 -39.64 3.83 6.81
CA SER A 320 -40.95 3.46 7.33
C SER A 320 -41.83 3.04 6.15
#